data_AF-A0ABD0RP60-F1
#
_entry.id   AF-A0ABD0RP60-F1
#
_cell.length_a   1.000
_cell.length_b   1.000
_cell.length_c   1.000
_cell.angle_alpha   90.00
_cell.angle_beta   90.00
_cell.angle_gamma   90.00
#
_symmetry.space_group_name_H-M   'P 1'
#
loop_
_entity.id
_entity.type
_entity.pdbx_description
1 polymer ?
#
loop_
_entity_poly.entity_id
_entity_poly.type
_entity_poly.pdbx_seq_one_letter_code
_entity_poly.pdbx_strand_id
1 'polypeptide(L)' 'GMTLDCVEISLARVFESGQAYVALSRARSLEGLRVMDFDPRVVQANQDVLLFYKRLRKERLLMQVSPPWTITLFLK' A
#
# COMPACT_ATOMS: atom_id res chain seq x y z
N GLY A 1 -1.23 12.89 -9.45
CA GLY A 1 -2.47 12.33 -8.88
C GLY A 1 -3.40 13.48 -8.57
N MET A 2 -4.68 13.36 -8.93
CA MET A 2 -5.69 14.38 -8.60
C MET A 2 -6.23 14.11 -7.19
N THR A 3 -6.66 15.15 -6.48
CA THR A 3 -7.31 15.07 -5.17
C THR A 3 -8.67 15.75 -5.30
N LEU A 4 -9.73 15.08 -4.84
CA LEU A 4 -11.11 15.51 -4.99
C LEU A 4 -11.71 15.84 -3.62
N ASP A 5 -12.49 16.93 -3.56
CA ASP A 5 -13.17 17.38 -2.35
C ASP A 5 -14.45 16.57 -2.08
N CYS A 6 -15.22 16.29 -3.14
CA CYS A 6 -16.40 15.43 -3.09
C CYS A 6 -16.30 14.38 -4.21
N VAL A 7 -16.48 13.09 -3.87
CA VAL A 7 -16.38 11.99 -4.82
C VAL A 7 -17.37 10.88 -4.48
N GLU A 8 -18.06 10.38 -5.50
CA GLU A 8 -18.88 9.18 -5.42
C GLU A 8 -18.21 8.06 -6.24
N ILE A 9 -18.03 6.89 -5.62
CA ILE A 9 -17.31 5.75 -6.19
C ILE A 9 -18.15 4.49 -6.07
N SER A 10 -18.50 3.85 -7.19
CA SER A 10 -19.04 2.48 -7.18
C SER A 10 -17.91 1.47 -7.31
N LEU A 11 -17.91 0.47 -6.42
CA LEU A 11 -16.93 -0.60 -6.40
C LEU A 11 -17.41 -1.89 -7.10
N ALA A 12 -18.59 -1.85 -7.72
CA ALA A 12 -19.19 -2.99 -8.43
C ALA A 12 -18.34 -3.50 -9.61
N ARG A 13 -17.48 -2.64 -10.19
CA ARG A 13 -16.70 -2.94 -11.40
C ARG A 13 -15.20 -2.81 -11.18
N VAL A 14 -14.72 -3.05 -9.97
CA VAL A 14 -13.27 -3.18 -9.73
C VAL A 14 -12.80 -4.48 -10.36
N PHE A 15 -11.86 -4.40 -11.30
CA PHE A 15 -11.34 -5.55 -12.03
C PHE A 15 -9.86 -5.81 -11.78
N GLU A 16 -9.11 -4.82 -11.27
CA GLU A 16 -7.68 -4.96 -10.94
C GLU A 16 -7.37 -4.77 -9.45
N SER A 17 -6.34 -5.50 -9.00
CA SER A 17 -5.79 -5.33 -7.64
C SER A 17 -5.24 -3.92 -7.43
N GLY A 18 -5.53 -3.31 -6.27
CA GLY A 18 -5.13 -1.95 -5.94
C GLY A 18 -6.00 -0.84 -6.53
N GLN A 19 -6.88 -1.12 -7.49
CA GLN A 19 -7.73 -0.11 -8.13
C GLN A 19 -8.71 0.53 -7.14
N ALA A 20 -9.31 -0.26 -6.25
CA ALA A 20 -10.17 0.24 -5.17
C ALA A 20 -9.43 1.25 -4.29
N TYR A 21 -8.18 0.95 -3.92
CA TYR A 21 -7.33 1.86 -3.14
C TYR A 21 -7.01 3.16 -3.90
N VAL A 22 -6.67 3.06 -5.19
CA VAL A 22 -6.37 4.25 -6.02
C VAL A 22 -7.59 5.18 -6.07
N ALA A 23 -8.79 4.64 -6.27
CA ALA A 23 -10.03 5.40 -6.31
C ALA A 23 -10.33 6.07 -4.96
N LEU A 24 -10.28 5.30 -3.86
CA LEU A 24 -10.57 5.82 -2.51
C LEU A 24 -9.54 6.87 -2.06
N SER A 25 -8.26 6.67 -2.38
CA SER A 25 -7.19 7.63 -2.05
C SER A 25 -7.30 8.98 -2.75
N ARG A 26 -8.26 9.16 -3.68
CA ARG A 26 -8.52 10.46 -4.31
C ARG A 26 -9.33 11.39 -3.40
N ALA A 27 -10.15 10.84 -2.51
CA ALA A 27 -10.96 11.63 -1.58
C ALA A 27 -10.07 12.32 -0.55
N ARG A 28 -10.29 13.62 -0.32
CA ARG A 28 -9.56 14.36 0.73
C ARG A 28 -10.06 14.05 2.13
N SER A 29 -11.37 13.80 2.28
CA SER A 29 -12.00 13.52 3.56
C SER A 29 -13.09 12.46 3.42
N LEU A 30 -13.49 11.86 4.55
CA LEU A 30 -14.56 10.85 4.57
C LEU A 30 -15.93 11.47 4.37
N GLU A 31 -16.13 12.72 4.80
CA GLU A 31 -17.37 13.47 4.65
C GLU A 31 -17.72 13.71 3.17
N GLY A 32 -16.69 13.94 2.34
CA GLY A 32 -16.83 14.11 0.89
C GLY A 32 -16.84 12.79 0.11
N LEU A 33 -16.75 11.63 0.76
CA LEU A 33 -16.65 10.33 0.10
C LEU A 33 -17.97 9.57 0.23
N ARG A 34 -18.52 9.14 -0.91
CA ARG A 34 -19.64 8.21 -0.97
C ARG A 34 -19.25 6.94 -1.72
N VAL A 35 -19.38 5.79 -1.06
CA VAL A 35 -19.05 4.48 -1.63
C VAL A 35 -20.32 3.69 -1.89
N MET A 36 -20.47 3.21 -3.12
CA MET A 36 -21.59 2.39 -3.56
C MET A 36 -21.12 0.97 -3.88
N ASP A 37 -21.98 -0.01 -3.69
CA ASP A 37 -21.74 -1.43 -4.05
C ASP A 37 -20.44 -2.01 -3.45
N PHE A 38 -20.16 -1.68 -2.19
CA PHE A 38 -18.95 -2.15 -1.53
C PHE A 38 -18.98 -3.67 -1.31
N ASP A 39 -17.95 -4.35 -1.83
CA ASP A 39 -17.65 -5.75 -1.55
C ASP A 39 -16.21 -5.85 -1.03
N PRO A 40 -15.98 -6.34 0.20
CA PRO A 40 -14.62 -6.52 0.73
C PRO A 40 -13.70 -7.32 -0.20
N ARG A 41 -14.26 -8.22 -1.01
CA ARG A 41 -13.50 -9.06 -1.95
C ARG A 41 -12.80 -8.25 -3.04
N VAL A 42 -13.24 -7.02 -3.33
CA VAL A 42 -12.57 -6.18 -4.35
C VAL A 42 -11.36 -5.40 -3.80
N VAL A 43 -11.19 -5.38 -2.48
CA VAL A 43 -10.04 -4.73 -1.83
C VAL A 43 -8.89 -5.73 -1.76
N GLN A 44 -8.15 -5.85 -2.86
CA GLN A 44 -7.03 -6.79 -2.98
C GLN A 44 -5.73 -6.05 -3.31
N ALA A 45 -4.62 -6.59 -2.81
CA ALA A 45 -3.28 -6.17 -3.17
C ALA A 45 -2.57 -7.29 -3.96
N ASN A 46 -1.80 -6.91 -4.98
CA ASN A 46 -1.01 -7.85 -5.75
C ASN A 46 0.03 -8.56 -4.86
N GLN A 47 0.13 -9.89 -4.96
CA GLN A 47 1.01 -10.71 -4.13
C GLN A 47 2.49 -10.40 -4.34
N ASP A 48 2.92 -10.09 -5.56
CA ASP A 48 4.31 -9.76 -5.87
C ASP A 48 4.71 -8.44 -5.20
N VAL A 49 3.81 -7.47 -5.19
CA VAL A 49 4.00 -6.19 -4.49
C VAL A 49 4.10 -6.40 -2.99
N LEU A 50 3.25 -7.25 -2.41
CA LEU A 50 3.33 -7.61 -0.99
C LEU A 50 4.68 -8.27 -0.64
N LEU A 51 5.15 -9.20 -1.48
CA LEU A 51 6.45 -9.85 -1.31
C LEU A 51 7.60 -8.86 -1.43
N PHE A 52 7.54 -7.95 -2.39
CA PHE A 52 8.52 -6.89 -2.57
C PHE A 52 8.65 -6.01 -1.32
N TYR A 53 7.53 -5.48 -0.80
CA TYR A 53 7.57 -4.64 0.41
C TYR A 53 7.96 -5.42 1.69
N LYS A 54 7.65 -6.72 1.77
CA LYS A 54 8.15 -7.58 2.86
C LYS A 54 9.67 -7.70 2.82
N ARG A 55 10.27 -7.88 1.63
CA ARG A 55 11.73 -7.95 1.45
C ARG A 55 12.39 -6.62 1.83
N LEU A 56 11.90 -5.50 1.30
CA LEU A 56 12.42 -4.16 1.65
C LEU A 56 12.37 -3.89 3.16
N ARG A 57 11.27 -4.27 3.82
CA ARG A 57 11.14 -4.11 5.28
C ARG A 57 12.18 -4.94 6.02
N LYS A 58 12.42 -6.19 5.59
CA LYS A 58 13.44 -7.08 6.18
C LYS A 58 14.84 -6.51 6.03
N GLU A 59 15.20 -6.04 4.84
CA GLU A 59 16.51 -5.41 4.57
C GLU A 59 16.73 -4.17 5.45
N ARG A 60 15.72 -3.29 5.55
CA ARG A 60 15.77 -2.12 6.40
C ARG A 60 15.94 -2.47 7.89
N LEU A 61 15.35 -3.58 8.35
CA LEU A 61 15.53 -4.08 9.71
C LEU A 61 16.95 -4.60 9.93
N LEU A 62 17.49 -5.38 8.99
CA LEU A 62 18.85 -5.89 9.07
C LEU A 62 19.89 -4.75 9.12
N MET A 63 19.72 -3.71 8.30
CA MET A 63 20.61 -2.53 8.34
C MET A 63 20.58 -1.77 9.67
N GLN A 64 19.47 -1.83 10.41
CA GLN A 64 19.37 -1.20 11.74
C GLN A 64 19.96 -2.06 12.86
N VAL A 65 19.93 -3.38 12.73
CA VAL A 65 20.40 -4.33 13.75
C VAL A 65 21.89 -4.60 13.65
N SER A 66 22.46 -4.58 12.44
CA SER A 66 23.89 -4.69 12.20
C SER A 66 24.41 -3.37 11.64
N PRO A 67 24.99 -2.50 12.48
CA PRO A 67 25.67 -1.34 11.97
C PRO A 67 26.83 -1.74 11.05
N PRO A 68 27.20 -0.93 10.05
CA PRO A 68 28.22 -1.26 9.06
C PRO A 68 29.56 -1.73 9.68
N TRP A 69 29.89 -1.21 10.86
CA TRP A 69 31.14 -1.49 11.59
C TRP A 69 31.18 -2.88 12.24
N THR A 70 30.03 -3.53 12.49
CA THR A 70 30.01 -4.87 13.12
C THR A 70 30.44 -5.99 12.17
N ILE A 71 30.24 -5.84 10.86
CA ILE A 71 30.71 -6.84 9.88
C ILE A 71 32.23 -6.76 9.69
N THR A 72 32.82 -5.56 9.82
CA THR A 72 34.27 -5.37 9.68
C THR A 72 35.06 -5.92 10.88
N LEU A 73 34.43 -6.12 12.04
CA LEU A 73 35.12 -6.58 13.26
C LEU A 73 35.30 -8.11 13.33
N PHE A 74 34.56 -8.89 12.52
CA PHE A 74 34.67 -10.36 12.50
C PHE A 74 35.66 -10.89 11.44
N LEU A 75 36.27 -10.00 10.66
CA LEU A 75 37.25 -10.33 9.60
C LEU A 75 38.68 -9.85 9.94
N LYS A 76 38.98 -9.53 11.20
CA LYS A 76 40.30 -9.05 11.62
C LYS A 76 40.82 -9.78 12.85
#